data_AF-A0A0F7FFG6-F1
#
_entry.id   AF-A0A0F7FFG6-F1
#
_cell.length_a   1.000
_cell.length_b   1.000
_cell.length_c   1.000
_cell.angle_alpha   90.00
_cell.angle_beta   90.00
_cell.angle_gamma   90.00
#
_symmetry.space_group_name_H-M   'P 1'
#
loop_
_entity.id
_entity.type
_entity.pdbx_description
1 polymer ?
#
loop_
_entity_poly.entity_id
_entity_poly.type
_entity_poly.pdbx_seq_one_letter_code
_entity_poly.pdbx_strand_id
1 'polypeptide(L)'
;MKLTTFLLELLRMCLLFILGTTIAYGMERIVFTTFFNLEIDGWYTTLGNFILLFVLYRNYFQFRGWYKSALNVKLKRNTTIFLVAASAVCILGVPILTLIRLG
;
A
#
# COMPACT_ATOMS: atom_id res chain seq x y z
N MET A 1 -28.03 -6.04 -13.31
CA MET A 1 -27.41 -4.90 -12.59
C MET A 1 -25.91 -5.12 -12.36
N LYS A 2 -25.07 -5.10 -13.40
CA LYS A 2 -23.60 -5.24 -13.27
C LYS A 2 -22.90 -3.92 -12.90
N LEU A 3 -23.53 -2.78 -13.20
CA LEU A 3 -23.00 -1.45 -12.92
C LEU A 3 -22.99 -1.14 -11.42
N THR A 4 -24.05 -1.47 -10.69
CA THR A 4 -24.16 -1.20 -9.25
C THR A 4 -23.12 -1.98 -8.44
N THR A 5 -22.90 -3.26 -8.76
CA THR A 5 -21.88 -4.06 -8.09
C THR A 5 -20.46 -3.58 -8.40
N PHE A 6 -20.21 -3.09 -9.62
CA PHE A 6 -18.96 -2.44 -9.98
C PHE A 6 -18.73 -1.14 -9.18
N LEU A 7 -19.75 -0.28 -9.06
CA LEU A 7 -19.66 0.96 -8.28
C LEU A 7 -19.41 0.70 -6.79
N LEU A 8 -20.08 -0.32 -6.22
CA LEU A 8 -19.84 -0.75 -4.84
C LEU A 8 -18.41 -1.25 -4.63
N GLU A 9 -17.87 -1.97 -5.60
CA GLU A 9 -16.49 -2.47 -5.55
C GLU A 9 -15.46 -1.34 -5.65
N LEU A 10 -15.72 -0.34 -6.50
CA LEU A 10 -14.90 0.87 -6.60
C LEU A 10 -14.94 1.68 -5.30
N LEU A 11 -16.13 1.88 -4.73
CA LEU A 11 -16.28 2.56 -3.43
C LEU A 11 -15.49 1.82 -2.34
N ARG A 12 -15.60 0.48 -2.28
CA ARG A 12 -14.84 -0.34 -1.33
C ARG A 12 -13.33 -0.20 -1.51
N MET A 13 -12.87 -0.17 -2.76
CA MET A 13 -11.46 0.08 -3.06
C MET A 13 -11.03 1.44 -2.51
N CYS A 14 -11.76 2.52 -2.82
CA CYS A 14 -11.45 3.86 -2.31
C CYS A 14 -11.42 3.91 -0.78
N LEU A 15 -12.40 3.31 -0.11
CA LEU A 15 -12.45 3.25 1.36
C LEU A 15 -11.25 2.50 1.95
N LEU A 16 -10.90 1.34 1.39
CA LEU A 16 -9.73 0.57 1.83
C LEU A 16 -8.42 1.32 1.61
N PHE A 17 -8.32 2.07 0.51
CA PHE A 17 -7.15 2.90 0.24
C PHE A 17 -7.05 4.05 1.25
N ILE A 18 -8.10 4.86 1.42
CA ILE A 18 -8.09 6.00 2.35
C ILE A 18 -7.80 5.54 3.78
N LEU A 19 -8.51 4.51 4.27
CA LEU A 19 -8.30 3.99 5.61
C LEU A 19 -6.91 3.35 5.74
N GLY A 20 -6.53 2.51 4.78
CA GLY A 20 -5.26 1.81 4.80
C GLY A 20 -4.07 2.76 4.79
N THR A 21 -4.05 3.77 3.91
CA THR A 21 -2.96 4.74 3.84
C THR A 21 -2.92 5.64 5.07
N THR A 22 -4.08 6.04 5.61
CA THR A 22 -4.13 6.87 6.83
C THR A 22 -3.59 6.12 8.04
N ILE A 23 -3.98 4.85 8.21
CA ILE A 23 -3.48 4.00 9.30
C ILE A 23 -1.98 3.75 9.12
N ALA A 24 -1.54 3.36 7.92
CA ALA A 24 -0.13 3.09 7.64
C ALA A 24 0.74 4.33 7.90
N TYR A 25 0.34 5.49 7.38
CA TYR A 25 1.05 6.75 7.60
C TYR A 25 1.12 7.14 9.09
N GLY A 26 0.03 6.96 9.83
CA GLY A 26 0.01 7.21 11.27
C GLY A 26 0.97 6.30 12.03
N MET A 27 0.99 5.01 11.70
CA MET A 27 1.91 4.03 12.30
C MET A 27 3.37 4.34 11.96
N GLU A 28 3.66 4.62 10.70
CA GLU A 28 5.01 4.98 10.24
C GLU A 28 5.49 6.24 10.96
N ARG A 29 4.64 7.27 11.09
CA ARG A 29 5.01 8.51 11.78
C ARG A 29 5.42 8.24 13.21
N ILE A 30 4.68 7.40 13.94
CA ILE A 30 5.03 7.01 15.31
C ILE A 30 6.36 6.25 15.35
N VAL A 31 6.56 5.27 14.46
CA VAL A 31 7.78 4.45 14.45
C VAL A 31 9.00 5.30 14.06
N PHE A 32 8.88 6.14 13.03
CA PHE A 32 10.02 6.88 12.48
C PHE A 32 10.47 7.99 13.43
N THR A 33 9.54 8.68 14.11
CA THR A 33 9.91 9.69 15.10
C THR A 33 10.47 9.04 16.37
N THR A 34 9.87 7.95 16.86
CA THR A 34 10.27 7.32 18.12
C THR A 34 11.62 6.60 18.04
N PHE A 35 11.88 5.88 16.95
CA PHE A 35 13.07 5.02 16.83
C PHE A 35 14.21 5.67 16.05
N PHE A 36 13.91 6.56 15.10
CA PHE A 36 14.91 7.11 14.18
C PHE A 36 15.05 8.63 14.31
N ASN A 37 14.24 9.29 15.14
CA ASN A 37 14.15 10.75 15.22
C ASN A 37 13.95 11.40 13.82
N LEU A 38 13.21 10.71 12.95
CA LEU A 38 12.93 11.14 11.58
C LEU A 38 11.50 11.64 11.47
N GLU A 39 11.33 12.86 10.95
CA GLU A 39 10.04 13.36 10.53
C GLU A 39 9.70 12.88 9.12
N ILE A 40 8.46 12.41 8.94
CA ILE A 40 7.97 12.00 7.62
C ILE A 40 7.49 13.24 6.90
N ASP A 41 8.33 13.77 6.01
CA ASP A 41 8.07 15.04 5.33
C ASP A 41 7.89 14.89 3.81
N GLY A 42 7.86 13.64 3.31
CA GLY A 42 7.83 13.36 1.88
C GLY A 42 6.71 12.43 1.42
N TRP A 43 6.37 12.58 0.14
CA TRP A 43 5.33 11.79 -0.54
C TRP A 43 5.74 10.34 -0.84
N TYR A 44 7.02 10.00 -0.69
CA TYR A 44 7.57 8.67 -1.01
C TYR A 44 6.99 7.56 -0.12
N THR A 45 6.81 7.81 1.18
CA THR A 45 6.22 6.82 2.09
C THR A 45 4.75 6.57 1.73
N THR A 46 4.00 7.64 1.43
CA THR A 46 2.61 7.54 0.95
C THR A 46 2.52 6.77 -0.37
N LEU A 47 3.45 7.00 -1.31
CA LEU A 47 3.53 6.22 -2.55
C LEU A 47 3.79 4.73 -2.26
N GLY A 48 4.73 4.43 -1.37
CA GLY A 48 5.03 3.06 -0.96
C GLY A 48 3.82 2.36 -0.37
N ASN A 49 3.06 3.02 0.51
CA ASN A 49 1.82 2.51 1.07
C ASN A 49 0.73 2.29 0.02
N PHE A 50 0.60 3.22 -0.92
CA PHE A 50 -0.33 3.09 -2.03
C PHE A 50 -0.02 1.84 -2.87
N ILE A 51 1.25 1.60 -3.22
CA ILE A 51 1.68 0.41 -3.96
C ILE A 51 1.38 -0.86 -3.15
N LEU A 52 1.66 -0.87 -1.85
CA LEU A 52 1.42 -2.04 -1.00
C LEU A 52 -0.06 -2.40 -0.92
N LEU A 53 -0.92 -1.39 -0.70
CA LEU A 53 -2.38 -1.56 -0.66
C LEU A 53 -2.94 -1.99 -2.01
N PHE A 54 -2.38 -1.48 -3.12
CA PHE A 54 -2.74 -1.95 -4.45
C PHE A 54 -2.46 -3.45 -4.62
N VAL A 55 -1.27 -3.91 -4.22
CA VAL A 55 -0.90 -5.33 -4.28
C VAL A 55 -1.85 -6.16 -3.42
N LEU A 56 -2.11 -5.73 -2.18
CA LEU A 56 -3.01 -6.43 -1.26
C LEU A 56 -4.44 -6.49 -1.81
N TYR A 57 -4.93 -5.39 -2.39
CA TYR A 57 -6.24 -5.34 -3.00
C TYR A 57 -6.34 -6.29 -4.19
N ARG A 58 -5.39 -6.22 -5.15
CA ARG A 58 -5.38 -7.06 -6.35
C ARG A 58 -5.19 -8.54 -6.09
N ASN A 59 -4.55 -8.94 -4.99
CA ASN A 59 -4.29 -10.34 -4.70
C ASN A 59 -5.23 -10.97 -3.67
N TYR A 60 -5.87 -10.16 -2.82
CA TYR A 60 -6.70 -10.65 -1.72
C TYR A 60 -8.09 -10.02 -1.69
N PHE A 61 -8.19 -8.69 -1.49
CA PHE A 61 -9.51 -8.08 -1.25
C PHE A 61 -10.43 -8.16 -2.47
N GLN A 62 -9.93 -7.94 -3.68
CA GLN A 62 -10.72 -8.02 -4.92
C GLN A 62 -11.47 -9.36 -5.05
N PHE A 63 -10.86 -10.47 -4.63
CA PHE A 63 -11.48 -11.80 -4.67
C PHE A 63 -12.53 -12.02 -3.60
N ARG A 64 -12.55 -11.21 -2.55
CA ARG A 64 -13.59 -11.18 -1.51
C ARG A 64 -14.67 -10.14 -1.80
N GLY A 65 -14.68 -9.55 -3.00
CA GLY A 65 -15.61 -8.52 -3.44
C GLY A 65 -16.97 -9.00 -3.90
N TRP A 66 -17.88 -8.06 -4.07
CA TRP A 66 -19.22 -8.28 -4.62
C TRP A 66 -19.18 -8.39 -6.14
N TYR A 67 -18.24 -7.71 -6.79
CA TYR A 67 -18.08 -7.78 -8.24
C TYR A 67 -17.14 -8.92 -8.65
N LYS A 68 -17.70 -9.97 -9.27
CA LYS A 68 -16.94 -11.06 -9.89
C LYS A 68 -16.89 -10.89 -11.40
N SER A 69 -15.69 -10.83 -11.96
CA SER A 69 -15.45 -10.82 -13.40
C SER A 69 -14.37 -11.86 -13.74
N ALA A 70 -14.44 -12.44 -14.94
CA ALA A 70 -13.39 -13.29 -15.48
C ALA A 70 -12.04 -12.56 -15.61
N LEU A 71 -12.07 -11.22 -15.63
CA LEU A 71 -10.88 -10.36 -15.65
C LEU A 71 -10.26 -10.13 -14.26
N ASN A 72 -10.90 -10.59 -13.18
CA ASN A 72 -10.34 -10.54 -11.82
C ASN A 72 -9.27 -11.62 -11.69
N VAL A 73 -8.06 -11.32 -12.16
CA VAL A 73 -6.90 -12.21 -12.08
C VAL A 73 -5.87 -11.62 -11.11
N LYS A 74 -5.28 -12.49 -10.28
CA LYS A 74 -4.21 -12.12 -9.35
C LYS A 74 -3.02 -11.59 -10.14
N LEU A 75 -2.23 -10.73 -9.50
CA LEU A 75 -0.96 -10.33 -10.08
C LEU A 75 -0.06 -11.56 -10.21
N LYS A 76 0.72 -11.63 -11.30
CA LYS A 76 1.76 -12.66 -11.43
C LYS A 76 2.72 -12.58 -10.23
N ARG A 77 3.30 -13.71 -9.84
CA ARG A 77 4.22 -13.78 -8.69
C ARG A 77 5.35 -12.76 -8.80
N ASN A 78 5.99 -12.67 -9.97
CA ASN A 78 7.10 -11.75 -10.21
C ASN A 78 6.67 -10.28 -10.08
N THR A 79 5.49 -9.92 -10.60
CA THR A 79 4.94 -8.56 -10.48
C THR A 79 4.59 -8.23 -9.03
N THR A 80 4.03 -9.18 -8.29
CA THR A 80 3.75 -9.03 -6.85
C THR A 80 5.04 -8.77 -6.08
N ILE A 81 6.07 -9.61 -6.29
CA ILE A 81 7.37 -9.47 -5.62
C ILE A 81 8.00 -8.12 -5.97
N PHE A 82 8.01 -7.74 -7.25
CA PHE A 82 8.56 -6.47 -7.69
C PHE A 82 7.88 -5.27 -7.04
N LEU A 83 6.53 -5.25 -7.02
CA LEU A 83 5.77 -4.14 -6.43
C LEU A 83 5.94 -4.08 -4.90
N VAL A 84 5.99 -5.22 -4.22
CA VAL A 84 6.27 -5.28 -2.78
C VAL A 84 7.67 -4.78 -2.48
N ALA A 85 8.67 -5.17 -3.28
CA ALA A 85 10.04 -4.69 -3.12
C ALA A 85 10.13 -3.18 -3.38
N ALA A 86 9.49 -2.67 -4.44
CA ALA A 86 9.45 -1.23 -4.74
C ALA A 86 8.76 -0.45 -3.60
N SER A 87 7.64 -0.95 -3.08
CA SER A 87 6.96 -0.38 -1.92
C SER A 87 7.87 -0.32 -0.69
N ALA A 88 8.57 -1.42 -0.37
CA ALA A 88 9.49 -1.48 0.75
C ALA A 88 10.65 -0.48 0.61
N VAL A 89 11.19 -0.31 -0.60
CA VAL A 89 12.22 0.71 -0.87
C VAL A 89 11.67 2.12 -0.65
N CYS A 90 10.45 2.41 -1.11
CA CYS A 90 9.83 3.71 -0.89
C CYS A 90 9.57 4.03 0.58
N ILE A 91 9.13 3.04 1.38
CA ILE A 91 8.81 3.22 2.81
C ILE A 91 10.10 3.28 3.65
N LEU A 92 11.03 2.36 3.42
CA LEU A 92 12.19 2.16 4.27
C LEU A 92 13.47 2.85 3.77
N GLY A 93 13.46 3.43 2.57
CA GLY A 93 14.66 3.99 1.95
C GLY A 93 15.33 5.06 2.82
N VAL A 94 14.55 6.02 3.34
CA VAL A 94 15.07 7.09 4.20
C VAL A 94 15.61 6.57 5.54
N PRO A 95 14.86 5.81 6.37
CA PRO A 95 15.39 5.32 7.63
C PRO A 95 16.61 4.40 7.45
N ILE A 96 16.65 3.58 6.40
CA ILE A 96 17.82 2.73 6.10
C ILE A 96 19.05 3.58 5.76
N LEU A 97 18.91 4.62 4.93
CA LEU A 97 20.01 5.52 4.61
C LEU A 97 20.53 6.26 5.85
N THR A 98 19.64 6.68 6.75
CA THR A 98 20.02 7.31 8.01
C THR A 98 20.81 6.36 8.90
N LEU A 99 20.39 5.10 9.02
CA LEU A 99 21.14 4.07 9.76
C LEU A 99 22.54 3.85 9.18
N ILE A 100 22.67 3.75 7.85
CA ILE A 100 23.96 3.55 7.18
C ILE A 100 24.90 4.74 7.42
N ARG A 101 24.40 5.97 7.55
CA ARG A 101 25.23 7.15 7.83
C ARG A 101 25.69 7.26 9.28
N LEU A 102 25.01 6.60 10.21
CA LEU A 102 25.29 6.65 11.64
C LEU A 102 26.22 5.53 12.14
N GLY A 103 26.38 4.46 11.34
CA GLY A 103 27.31 3.36 11.60
C GLY A 103 28.65 3.57 10.89
#